data_AF-A0A9W4NPX5-F1
#
_entry.id   AF-A0A9W4NPX5-F1
#
_cell.length_a   1.000
_cell.length_b   1.000
_cell.length_c   1.000
_cell.angle_alpha   90.00
_cell.angle_beta   90.00
_cell.angle_gamma   90.00
#
_symmetry.space_group_name_H-M   'P 1'
#
loop_
_entity.id
_entity.type
_entity.pdbx_description
1 polymer ?
#
loop_
_entity_poly.entity_id
_entity_poly.type
_entity_poly.pdbx_seq_one_letter_code
_entity_poly.pdbx_strand_id
1 'polypeptide(L)'
;MANNRVPINYEVPSFPSLYDPLPSHHQQAYYLYYTKDIWRFTLFWTLVFYAATHLTVAGCAVITQCRNWSLIWIVPLVYSFVAGLEGLLAGSIVGLVYVDWITLEIRHKILSADSAEYRLGAVYEAGNFRMSTWLPMIWGGVNVMVLIVTSFPMQGGL
;
A
#
# COMPACT_ATOMS: atom_id res chain seq x y z
N MET A 1 15.17 17.10 -16.21
CA MET A 1 14.26 17.78 -15.25
C MET A 1 12.89 17.19 -15.44
N ALA A 2 12.47 16.22 -14.61
CA ALA A 2 11.14 15.64 -14.72
C ALA A 2 10.13 16.66 -14.18
N ASN A 3 9.26 17.17 -15.06
CA ASN A 3 8.19 18.06 -14.66
C ASN A 3 7.22 17.25 -13.78
N ASN A 4 7.30 17.41 -12.47
CA ASN A 4 6.43 16.69 -11.53
C ASN A 4 4.99 17.23 -11.58
N ARG A 5 4.69 18.24 -12.39
CA ARG A 5 3.35 18.85 -12.46
C ARG A 5 2.32 17.85 -12.99
N VAL A 6 1.17 17.80 -12.33
CA VAL A 6 0.00 17.06 -12.77
C VAL A 6 -0.36 17.47 -14.21
N PRO A 7 -0.51 16.52 -15.15
CA PRO A 7 -0.97 16.82 -16.50
C PRO A 7 -2.35 17.49 -16.48
N ILE A 8 -2.57 18.43 -17.40
CA ILE A 8 -3.83 19.22 -17.48
C ILE A 8 -5.06 18.34 -17.78
N ASN A 9 -4.83 17.20 -18.44
CA ASN A 9 -5.85 16.18 -18.75
C ASN A 9 -5.64 14.92 -17.88
N TYR A 10 -5.17 15.08 -16.65
CA TYR A 10 -4.98 13.95 -15.74
C TYR A 10 -6.33 13.38 -15.31
N GLU A 11 -6.57 12.14 -15.69
CA GLU A 11 -7.64 11.31 -15.12
C GLU A 11 -7.05 10.30 -14.15
N VAL A 12 -7.74 10.10 -13.02
CA VAL A 12 -7.32 9.13 -12.01
C VAL A 12 -7.47 7.73 -12.60
N PRO A 13 -6.37 6.94 -12.66
CA PRO A 13 -6.44 5.61 -13.22
C PRO A 13 -7.22 4.66 -12.30
N SER A 14 -8.02 3.77 -12.89
CA SER A 14 -8.77 2.76 -12.14
C SER A 14 -7.86 1.65 -11.61
N PHE A 15 -8.03 1.26 -10.35
CA PHE A 15 -7.32 0.11 -9.76
C PHE A 15 -7.47 -1.15 -10.64
N PRO A 16 -6.40 -1.95 -10.87
CA PRO A 16 -5.06 -1.89 -10.27
C PRO A 16 -4.03 -1.02 -11.01
N SER A 17 -4.34 -0.54 -12.22
CA SER A 17 -3.51 0.33 -13.08
C SER A 17 -1.99 0.06 -13.07
N LEU A 18 -1.58 -1.21 -13.08
CA LEU A 18 -0.19 -1.62 -13.25
C LEU A 18 0.18 -1.52 -14.75
N TYR A 19 1.16 -0.68 -15.08
CA TYR A 19 1.72 -0.56 -16.43
C TYR A 19 2.93 -1.49 -16.59
N ASP A 20 3.22 -2.00 -17.79
CA ASP A 20 4.39 -2.86 -17.98
C ASP A 20 5.69 -2.08 -17.71
N PRO A 21 6.59 -2.57 -16.84
CA PRO A 21 7.85 -1.90 -16.55
C PRO A 21 8.86 -2.06 -17.70
N LEU A 22 8.58 -2.94 -18.66
CA LEU A 22 9.42 -3.20 -19.82
C LEU A 22 9.08 -2.22 -20.95
N PRO A 23 10.08 -1.68 -21.68
CA PRO A 23 9.88 -0.67 -22.72
C PRO A 23 9.30 -1.29 -24.01
N SER A 24 8.04 -1.72 -23.98
CA SER A 24 7.27 -2.05 -25.18
C SER A 24 6.55 -0.80 -25.68
N HIS A 25 7.29 0.03 -26.42
CA HIS A 25 7.01 1.19 -27.29
C HIS A 25 5.69 2.03 -27.22
N HIS A 26 4.66 1.73 -26.42
CA HIS A 26 3.37 2.46 -26.47
C HIS A 26 2.61 2.54 -25.13
N GLN A 27 3.16 2.14 -23.98
CA GLN A 27 2.45 2.28 -22.70
C GLN A 27 2.89 3.54 -21.94
N GLN A 28 1.96 4.47 -21.73
CA GLN A 28 2.14 5.60 -20.83
C GLN A 28 2.18 5.09 -19.38
N ALA A 29 3.22 5.45 -18.63
CA ALA A 29 3.31 5.12 -17.21
C ALA A 29 2.20 5.82 -16.43
N TYR A 30 1.41 5.05 -15.68
CA TYR A 30 0.36 5.57 -14.81
C TYR A 30 0.97 6.04 -13.48
N TYR A 31 0.70 7.30 -13.12
CA TYR A 31 1.14 7.90 -11.86
C TYR A 31 -0.05 8.40 -11.07
N LEU A 32 0.01 8.25 -9.76
CA LEU A 32 -0.94 8.81 -8.82
C LEU A 32 -0.39 10.15 -8.31
N TYR A 33 -1.22 11.19 -8.40
CA TYR A 33 -0.87 12.52 -7.92
C TYR A 33 -1.60 12.94 -6.64
N TYR A 34 -2.82 12.44 -6.43
CA TYR A 34 -3.61 12.78 -5.25
C TYR A 34 -3.35 11.80 -4.10
N THR A 35 -3.06 12.33 -2.92
CA THR A 35 -2.80 11.55 -1.69
C THR A 35 -3.95 10.59 -1.34
N LYS A 36 -5.19 11.01 -1.60
CA LYS A 36 -6.39 10.18 -1.38
C LYS A 36 -6.37 8.91 -2.24
N ASP A 37 -5.94 9.02 -3.49
CA ASP A 37 -5.91 7.89 -4.42
C ASP A 37 -4.73 6.99 -4.12
N ILE A 38 -3.57 7.57 -3.76
CA ILE A 38 -2.41 6.83 -3.27
C ILE A 38 -2.80 5.96 -2.07
N TRP A 39 -3.49 6.55 -1.08
CA TRP A 39 -3.95 5.84 0.11
C TRP A 39 -4.96 4.71 -0.22
N ARG A 40 -5.88 4.94 -1.16
CA ARG A 40 -6.82 3.89 -1.60
C ARG A 40 -6.10 2.73 -2.26
N PHE A 41 -5.13 3.03 -3.12
CA PHE A 41 -4.33 2.01 -3.79
C PHE A 41 -3.50 1.19 -2.80
N THR A 42 -2.84 1.83 -1.82
CA THR A 42 -2.09 1.11 -0.78
C THR A 42 -3.00 0.24 0.08
N LEU A 43 -4.17 0.75 0.46
CA LEU A 43 -5.15 0.00 1.23
C LEU A 43 -5.70 -1.21 0.45
N PHE A 44 -6.11 -1.03 -0.81
CA PHE A 44 -6.63 -2.13 -1.62
C PHE A 44 -5.59 -3.21 -1.88
N TRP A 45 -4.36 -2.85 -2.22
CA TRP A 45 -3.30 -3.85 -2.39
C TRP A 45 -3.01 -4.61 -1.09
N THR A 46 -2.95 -3.91 0.04
CA THR A 46 -2.73 -4.54 1.36
C THR A 46 -3.86 -5.52 1.69
N LEU A 47 -5.13 -5.12 1.48
CA LEU A 47 -6.28 -6.00 1.67
C LEU A 47 -6.23 -7.23 0.76
N VAL A 48 -5.89 -7.06 -0.52
CA VAL A 48 -5.80 -8.18 -1.47
C VAL A 48 -4.74 -9.19 -1.02
N PHE A 49 -3.54 -8.72 -0.66
CA PHE A 49 -2.47 -9.60 -0.20
C PHE A 49 -2.80 -10.31 1.12
N TYR A 50 -3.39 -9.59 2.09
CA TYR A 50 -3.81 -10.18 3.37
C TYR A 50 -4.95 -11.19 3.18
N ALA A 51 -5.96 -10.87 2.37
CA ALA A 51 -7.04 -11.79 2.05
C ALA A 51 -6.50 -13.05 1.37
N ALA A 52 -5.56 -12.91 0.41
CA ALA A 52 -4.96 -14.04 -0.28
C ALA A 52 -4.21 -14.99 0.67
N THR A 53 -3.41 -14.47 1.60
CA THR A 53 -2.69 -15.32 2.57
C THR A 53 -3.66 -16.03 3.51
N HIS A 54 -4.65 -15.32 4.05
CA HIS A 54 -5.61 -15.89 4.97
C HIS A 54 -6.54 -16.91 4.30
N LEU A 55 -6.94 -16.67 3.05
CA LEU A 55 -7.68 -17.65 2.24
C LEU A 55 -6.85 -18.89 1.93
N THR A 56 -5.54 -18.74 1.72
CA THR A 56 -4.65 -19.89 1.52
C THR A 56 -4.61 -20.78 2.78
N VAL A 57 -4.45 -20.17 3.96
CA VAL A 57 -4.47 -20.89 5.24
C VAL A 57 -5.83 -21.52 5.51
N ALA A 58 -6.92 -20.78 5.27
CA ALA A 58 -8.27 -21.29 5.41
C ALA A 58 -8.53 -22.46 4.45
N GLY A 59 -8.05 -22.39 3.20
CA GLY A 59 -8.12 -23.46 2.22
C GLY A 59 -7.38 -24.71 2.70
N CYS A 60 -6.15 -24.56 3.20
CA CYS A 60 -5.40 -25.67 3.80
C CYS A 60 -6.15 -26.31 4.97
N ALA A 61 -6.77 -25.50 5.84
CA ALA A 61 -7.57 -25.99 6.97
C ALA A 61 -8.86 -26.69 6.52
N VAL A 62 -9.51 -26.21 5.47
CA VAL A 62 -10.71 -26.85 4.88
C VAL A 62 -10.36 -28.21 4.27
N ILE A 63 -9.24 -28.29 3.55
CA ILE A 63 -8.77 -29.55 2.92
C ILE A 63 -8.44 -30.61 3.99
N THR A 64 -7.84 -30.22 5.12
CA THR A 64 -7.53 -31.16 6.21
C THR A 64 -8.75 -31.51 7.06
N GLN A 65 -9.74 -30.61 7.15
CA GLN A 65 -10.97 -30.76 7.95
C GLN A 65 -12.19 -31.16 7.10
N CYS A 66 -12.03 -31.96 6.04
CA CYS A 66 -13.13 -32.45 5.18
C CYS A 66 -14.17 -33.37 5.90
N ARG A 67 -14.03 -33.61 7.20
CA ARG A 67 -14.87 -34.55 7.96
C ARG A 67 -16.05 -33.87 8.68
N ASN A 68 -16.00 -32.56 8.93
CA ASN A 68 -17.02 -31.86 9.72
C ASN A 68 -17.55 -30.61 8.99
N TRP A 69 -18.64 -30.79 8.23
CA TRP A 69 -19.16 -29.84 7.23
C TRP A 69 -19.64 -28.50 7.83
N SER A 70 -20.03 -28.46 9.11
CA SER A 70 -20.55 -27.25 9.75
C SER A 70 -19.46 -26.23 10.14
N LEU A 71 -18.23 -26.68 10.38
CA LEU A 71 -17.10 -25.81 10.76
C LEU A 71 -16.35 -25.21 9.56
N ILE A 72 -16.51 -25.80 8.37
CA ILE A 72 -15.86 -25.38 7.12
C ILE A 72 -16.18 -23.94 6.75
N TRP A 73 -17.36 -23.43 7.09
CA TRP A 73 -17.80 -22.09 6.70
C TRP A 73 -17.46 -21.01 7.72
N ILE A 74 -17.28 -21.39 8.99
CA ILE A 74 -16.94 -20.44 10.06
C ILE A 74 -15.47 -20.01 9.92
N VAL A 75 -14.57 -20.94 9.56
CA VAL A 75 -13.12 -20.68 9.46
C VAL A 75 -12.79 -19.59 8.42
N PRO A 76 -13.23 -19.67 7.14
CA PRO A 76 -12.93 -18.64 6.14
C PRO A 76 -13.53 -17.28 6.48
N LEU A 77 -14.70 -17.25 7.12
CA LEU A 77 -15.39 -16.02 7.48
C LEU A 77 -14.64 -15.28 8.60
N VAL A 78 -14.23 -16.00 9.65
CA VAL A 78 -13.40 -15.44 10.73
C VAL A 78 -12.05 -14.98 10.20
N TYR A 79 -11.37 -15.78 9.39
CA TYR A 79 -10.08 -15.41 8.80
C TYR A 79 -10.17 -14.19 7.87
N SER A 80 -11.25 -14.08 7.09
CA SER A 80 -11.49 -12.90 6.23
C SER A 80 -11.77 -11.64 7.05
N PHE A 81 -12.49 -11.77 8.17
CA PHE A 81 -12.76 -10.66 9.07
C PHE A 81 -11.48 -10.17 9.78
N VAL A 82 -10.65 -11.09 10.28
CA VAL A 82 -9.34 -10.77 10.86
C VAL A 82 -8.42 -10.12 9.83
N ALA A 83 -8.34 -10.68 8.62
CA ALA A 83 -7.56 -10.09 7.52
C ALA A 83 -8.02 -8.68 7.16
N GLY A 84 -9.34 -8.43 7.16
CA GLY A 84 -9.91 -7.11 6.93
C GLY A 84 -9.51 -6.11 8.02
N LEU A 85 -9.60 -6.50 9.29
CA LEU A 85 -9.18 -5.66 10.41
C LEU A 85 -7.67 -5.36 10.39
N GLU A 86 -6.84 -6.38 10.23
CA GLU A 86 -5.38 -6.22 10.16
C GLU A 86 -4.96 -5.40 8.93
N GLY A 87 -5.57 -5.65 7.77
CA GLY A 87 -5.29 -4.90 6.55
C GLY A 87 -5.72 -3.43 6.64
N LEU A 88 -6.84 -3.14 7.31
CA LEU A 88 -7.27 -1.76 7.59
C LEU A 88 -6.32 -1.05 8.55
N LEU A 89 -5.88 -1.72 9.62
CA LEU A 89 -4.93 -1.15 10.58
C LEU A 89 -3.57 -0.92 9.92
N ALA A 90 -3.01 -1.91 9.22
CA ALA A 90 -1.75 -1.79 8.50
C ALA A 90 -1.81 -0.70 7.42
N GLY A 91 -2.88 -0.67 6.61
CA GLY A 91 -3.08 0.35 5.57
C GLY A 91 -3.27 1.76 6.15
N SER A 92 -3.93 1.89 7.30
CA SER A 92 -4.17 3.19 7.97
C SER A 92 -2.92 3.70 8.68
N ILE A 93 -2.14 2.83 9.34
CA ILE A 93 -0.87 3.19 9.98
C ILE A 93 0.12 3.66 8.92
N VAL A 94 0.22 2.98 7.79
CA VAL A 94 1.07 3.41 6.68
C VAL A 94 0.61 4.77 6.13
N GLY A 95 -0.69 4.99 6.00
CA GLY A 95 -1.25 6.29 5.63
C GLY A 95 -0.86 7.40 6.60
N LEU A 96 -0.93 7.13 7.91
CA LEU A 96 -0.50 8.06 8.96
C LEU A 96 1.00 8.30 8.95
N VAL A 97 1.82 7.26 8.80
CA VAL A 97 3.29 7.38 8.71
C VAL A 97 3.68 8.18 7.48
N TYR A 98 3.01 7.98 6.35
CA TYR A 98 3.29 8.73 5.12
C TYR A 98 2.90 10.21 5.28
N VAL A 99 1.76 10.50 5.91
CA VAL A 99 1.32 11.86 6.24
C VAL A 99 2.24 12.53 7.25
N ASP A 100 2.69 11.81 8.27
CA ASP A 100 3.61 12.32 9.28
C ASP A 100 4.99 12.62 8.65
N TRP A 101 5.50 11.69 7.85
CA TRP A 101 6.74 11.87 7.09
C TRP A 101 6.68 13.09 6.16
N ILE A 102 5.56 13.29 5.44
CA ILE A 102 5.31 14.47 4.62
C ILE A 102 5.36 15.76 5.46
N THR A 103 4.73 15.74 6.63
CA THR A 103 4.60 16.91 7.48
C THR A 103 5.95 17.28 8.08
N LEU A 104 6.77 16.28 8.42
CA LEU A 104 8.13 16.46 8.91
C LEU A 104 9.08 17.01 7.83
N GLU A 105 8.99 16.51 6.59
CA GLU A 105 9.79 17.00 5.47
C GLU A 105 9.46 18.48 5.15
N ILE A 106 8.16 18.82 5.08
CA ILE A 106 7.70 20.21 4.90
C ILE A 106 8.20 21.09 6.05
N ARG A 107 8.04 20.63 7.30
CA ARG A 107 8.50 21.37 8.48
C ARG A 107 10.00 21.62 8.41
N HIS A 108 10.79 20.61 8.06
CA HIS A 108 12.24 20.73 7.96
C HIS A 108 12.63 21.76 6.88
N LYS A 109 12.06 21.67 5.68
CA LYS A 109 12.29 22.63 4.58
C LYS A 109 11.83 24.05 4.91
N ILE A 110 10.73 24.20 5.64
CA ILE A 110 10.23 25.51 6.08
C ILE A 110 11.15 26.13 7.15
N LEU A 111 11.66 25.32 8.08
CA LEU A 111 12.54 25.78 9.15
C LEU A 111 13.94 26.12 8.63
N SER A 112 14.40 25.49 7.55
CA SER A 112 15.69 25.78 6.91
C SER A 112 15.62 26.88 5.85
N ALA A 113 14.42 27.32 5.44
CA ALA A 113 14.24 28.35 4.42
C ALA A 113 14.51 29.76 4.97
N ASP A 114 15.37 30.50 4.29
CA ASP A 114 15.78 31.87 4.59
C ASP A 114 14.77 32.93 4.11
N SER A 115 13.96 32.62 3.09
CA SER A 115 12.98 33.55 2.51
C SER A 115 11.56 32.97 2.43
N ALA A 116 10.56 33.86 2.40
CA ALA A 116 9.15 33.48 2.26
C ALA A 116 8.85 32.76 0.94
N GLU A 117 9.60 33.08 -0.13
CA GLU A 117 9.44 32.46 -1.44
C GLU A 117 9.83 30.98 -1.42
N TYR A 118 10.94 30.63 -0.74
CA TYR A 118 11.35 29.23 -0.58
C TYR A 118 10.37 28.43 0.29
N ARG A 119 9.78 29.06 1.31
CA ARG A 119 8.74 28.42 2.15
C ARG A 119 7.49 28.08 1.33
N LEU A 120 7.05 29.00 0.47
CA LEU A 120 5.95 28.75 -0.46
C LEU A 120 6.33 27.64 -1.44
N GLY A 121 7.53 27.68 -2.01
CA GLY A 121 8.06 26.63 -2.89
C GLY A 121 8.04 25.24 -2.24
N ALA A 122 8.43 25.12 -0.97
CA ALA A 122 8.40 23.86 -0.21
C ALA A 122 6.99 23.32 -0.01
N VAL A 123 6.01 24.20 0.26
CA VAL A 123 4.59 23.82 0.39
C VAL A 123 4.03 23.35 -0.96
N TYR A 124 4.38 24.04 -2.05
CA TYR A 124 3.96 23.64 -3.39
C TYR A 124 4.61 22.33 -3.85
N GLU A 125 5.90 22.13 -3.56
CA GLU A 125 6.62 20.89 -3.87
C GLU A 125 6.01 19.71 -3.11
N ALA A 126 5.68 19.91 -1.83
CA ALA A 126 5.04 18.90 -1.01
C ALA A 126 3.54 18.71 -1.26
N GLY A 127 2.92 19.47 -2.15
CA GLY A 127 1.59 19.12 -2.70
C GLY A 127 1.69 18.20 -3.92
N ASN A 128 2.89 18.04 -4.48
CA ASN A 128 3.10 17.51 -5.82
C ASN A 128 3.77 16.14 -5.78
N PHE A 129 3.09 15.17 -5.18
CA PHE A 129 3.56 13.79 -5.13
C PHE A 129 3.30 13.12 -6.46
N ARG A 130 4.35 12.60 -7.11
CA ARG A 130 4.19 11.69 -8.25
C ARG A 130 4.58 10.29 -7.79
N MET A 131 3.60 9.42 -7.57
CA MET A 131 3.82 8.05 -7.09
C MET A 131 3.47 7.04 -8.20
N SER A 132 4.35 6.08 -8.46
CA SER A 132 4.06 4.97 -9.39
C SER A 132 3.02 4.03 -8.79
N THR A 133 2.11 3.52 -9.61
CA THR A 133 1.09 2.53 -9.23
C THR A 133 1.69 1.19 -8.78
N TRP A 134 2.96 0.92 -9.09
CA TRP A 134 3.72 -0.23 -8.61
C TRP A 134 4.12 -0.13 -7.14
N LEU A 135 4.32 1.08 -6.62
CA LEU A 135 4.80 1.27 -5.25
C LEU A 135 3.81 0.72 -4.20
N PRO A 136 2.49 1.00 -4.28
CA PRO A 136 1.50 0.38 -3.39
C PRO A 136 1.52 -1.15 -3.41
N MET A 137 1.71 -1.76 -4.58
CA MET A 137 1.74 -3.21 -4.74
C MET A 137 2.98 -3.83 -4.08
N ILE A 138 4.17 -3.29 -4.37
CA ILE A 138 5.43 -3.78 -3.79
C ILE A 138 5.37 -3.67 -2.26
N TRP A 139 4.85 -2.56 -1.74
CA TRP A 139 4.69 -2.35 -0.31
C TRP A 139 3.76 -3.37 0.35
N GLY A 140 2.60 -3.64 -0.27
CA GLY A 140 1.69 -4.70 0.20
C GLY A 140 2.37 -6.08 0.25
N GLY A 141 3.19 -6.39 -0.76
CA GLY A 141 4.00 -7.60 -0.81
C GLY A 141 5.04 -7.68 0.32
N VAL A 142 5.75 -6.58 0.61
CA VAL A 142 6.70 -6.51 1.74
C VAL A 142 5.99 -6.74 3.07
N ASN A 143 4.82 -6.12 3.29
CA ASN A 143 4.05 -6.34 4.53
C ASN A 143 3.67 -7.81 4.73
N VAL A 144 3.22 -8.48 3.66
CA VAL A 144 2.92 -9.91 3.74
C VAL A 144 4.18 -10.75 3.95
N MET A 145 5.31 -10.39 3.33
CA MET A 145 6.57 -11.08 3.59
C MET A 145 6.96 -10.96 5.08
N VAL A 146 6.86 -9.76 5.66
CA VAL A 146 7.13 -9.54 7.09
C VAL A 146 6.18 -10.39 7.93
N LEU A 147 4.88 -10.37 7.64
CA LEU A 147 3.87 -11.19 8.33
C LEU A 147 4.25 -12.68 8.32
N ILE A 148 4.65 -13.20 7.15
CA ILE A 148 5.07 -14.60 6.99
C ILE A 148 6.33 -14.88 7.81
N VAL A 149 7.37 -14.04 7.71
CA VAL A 149 8.62 -14.23 8.45
C VAL A 149 8.38 -14.21 9.96
N THR A 150 7.52 -13.31 10.45
CA THR A 150 7.16 -13.23 11.88
C THR A 150 6.29 -14.39 12.36
N SER A 151 5.60 -15.08 11.45
CA SER A 151 4.74 -16.22 11.78
C SER A 151 5.54 -17.50 12.07
N PHE A 152 6.77 -17.59 11.55
CA PHE A 152 7.64 -18.70 11.90
C PHE A 152 8.11 -18.51 13.34
N PRO A 153 7.84 -19.47 14.24
CA PRO A 153 8.48 -19.44 15.54
C PRO A 153 9.98 -19.53 15.27
N MET A 154 10.74 -18.49 15.66
CA MET A 154 12.17 -18.65 15.86
C MET A 154 12.30 -19.73 16.92
N GLN A 155 12.52 -20.98 16.50
CA GLN A 155 13.02 -22.02 17.36
C GLN A 155 14.41 -21.56 17.78
N GLY A 156 14.45 -20.77 18.85
CA GLY A 156 15.66 -20.47 19.58
C GLY A 156 16.22 -21.80 20.05
N GLY A 157 17.23 -22.27 19.34
CA GLY A 157 18.02 -23.41 19.75
C GLY A 157 18.85 -23.02 20.97
N LEU A 158 18.82 -23.93 21.95
CA LEU A 158 19.54 -23.99 23.23
C LEU A 158 18.83 -23.35 24.43
#